data_AF-A0AAU3VQS4-F1
#
_entry.id   AF-A0AAU3VQS4-F1
#
_cell.length_a   1.000
_cell.length_b   1.000
_cell.length_c   1.000
_cell.angle_alpha   90.00
_cell.angle_beta   90.00
_cell.angle_gamma   90.00
#
_symmetry.space_group_name_H-M   'P 1'
#
loop_
_entity.id
_entity.type
_entity.pdbx_description
1 polymer ?
#
loop_
_entity_poly.entity_id
_entity_poly.type
_entity_poly.pdbx_seq_one_letter_code
_entity_poly.pdbx_strand_id
1 'polypeptide(L)'
;MTGYPGFGVLLAKLSDRRDLDIGALARRTGVSEPEIQDVLDGVVPTPSLLRQLGPALGLHAEDIFVFAGVTVPDDLAPLDAEARRWVPYVVKHAVGLPPEKRSELRHLVRSLPQREFMQSPPFPQLYDPPAGPPGALLVRMLRYRNLDWMGTARTFLLLTGRYWSAATYGMVGAGRKELSRDLVADFGTVLGIPAGDLAALTGITLSEEPHTPEPTAADMTDLIWDLRRLTADQVRHASEAAASMWPM
;
A
#
# COMPACT_ATOMS: atom_id res chain seq x y z
N MET A 1 5.66 -25.69 -8.50
CA MET A 1 5.20 -24.29 -8.58
C MET A 1 3.70 -24.26 -8.35
N THR A 2 3.26 -24.07 -7.12
CA THR A 2 1.85 -23.75 -6.83
C THR A 2 1.59 -22.34 -7.32
N GLY A 3 0.64 -22.16 -8.23
CA GLY A 3 0.23 -20.84 -8.71
C GLY A 3 -0.20 -19.94 -7.57
N TYR A 4 -0.05 -18.63 -7.74
CA TYR A 4 -0.58 -17.65 -6.79
C TYR A 4 -2.09 -17.86 -6.63
N PRO A 5 -2.63 -17.88 -5.39
CA PRO A 5 -4.05 -18.13 -5.17
C PRO A 5 -4.91 -17.10 -5.91
N GLY A 6 -6.05 -17.55 -6.45
CA GLY A 6 -7.01 -16.66 -7.08
C GLY A 6 -7.60 -15.65 -6.09
N PHE A 7 -8.13 -14.55 -6.61
CA PHE A 7 -8.67 -13.45 -5.80
C PHE A 7 -9.73 -13.91 -4.80
N GLY A 8 -10.67 -14.78 -5.20
CA GLY A 8 -11.70 -15.32 -4.31
C GLY A 8 -11.13 -16.01 -3.07
N VAL A 9 -10.02 -16.75 -3.23
CA VAL A 9 -9.31 -17.40 -2.10
C VAL A 9 -8.67 -16.37 -1.18
N LEU A 10 -8.05 -15.32 -1.75
CA LEU A 10 -7.46 -14.24 -0.95
C LEU A 10 -8.51 -13.44 -0.19
N LEU A 11 -9.64 -13.15 -0.85
CA LEU A 11 -10.78 -12.47 -0.24
C LEU A 11 -11.35 -13.33 0.89
N ALA A 12 -11.58 -14.63 0.66
CA ALA A 12 -12.04 -15.55 1.70
C ALA A 12 -11.13 -15.56 2.93
N LYS A 13 -9.79 -15.66 2.72
CA LYS A 13 -8.81 -15.63 3.82
C LYS A 13 -8.83 -14.32 4.60
N LEU A 14 -8.93 -13.18 3.91
CA LEU A 14 -8.98 -11.88 4.56
C LEU A 14 -10.29 -11.68 5.32
N SER A 15 -11.41 -12.13 4.75
CA SER A 15 -12.72 -12.09 5.37
C SER A 15 -12.79 -12.96 6.62
N ASP A 16 -12.33 -14.20 6.56
CA ASP A 16 -12.24 -15.12 7.70
C ASP A 16 -11.37 -14.54 8.82
N ARG A 17 -10.19 -13.99 8.45
CA ARG A 17 -9.27 -13.34 9.41
C ARG A 17 -9.91 -12.20 10.20
N ARG A 18 -10.91 -11.55 9.60
CA ARG A 18 -11.59 -10.35 10.12
C ARG A 18 -13.02 -10.61 10.58
N ASP A 19 -13.44 -11.88 10.62
CA ASP A 19 -14.80 -12.29 10.99
C ASP A 19 -15.87 -11.56 10.15
N LEU A 20 -15.63 -11.47 8.84
CA LEU A 20 -16.55 -10.86 7.87
C LEU A 20 -17.21 -11.95 7.03
N ASP A 21 -18.49 -12.19 7.28
CA ASP A 21 -19.31 -13.03 6.40
C ASP A 21 -19.72 -12.30 5.11
N ILE A 22 -20.29 -13.04 4.16
CA ILE A 22 -20.74 -12.53 2.86
C ILE A 22 -21.77 -11.42 3.05
N GLY A 23 -22.70 -11.58 4.00
CA GLY A 23 -23.71 -10.58 4.30
C GLY A 23 -23.12 -9.28 4.85
N ALA A 24 -22.08 -9.35 5.67
CA ALA A 24 -21.35 -8.20 6.19
C ALA A 24 -20.61 -7.47 5.07
N LEU A 25 -19.97 -8.20 4.16
CA LEU A 25 -19.35 -7.61 2.97
C LEU A 25 -20.39 -6.92 2.09
N ALA A 26 -21.47 -7.62 1.73
CA ALA A 26 -22.57 -7.09 0.92
C ALA A 26 -23.15 -5.79 1.51
N ARG A 27 -23.41 -5.76 2.83
CA ARG A 27 -23.89 -4.55 3.51
C ARG A 27 -22.89 -3.40 3.46
N ARG A 28 -21.59 -3.67 3.58
CA ARG A 28 -20.54 -2.64 3.59
C ARG A 28 -20.23 -2.09 2.20
N THR A 29 -20.31 -2.93 1.17
CA THR A 29 -20.06 -2.54 -0.22
C THR A 29 -21.30 -1.97 -0.91
N GLY A 30 -22.50 -2.30 -0.41
CA GLY A 30 -23.78 -2.04 -1.10
C GLY A 30 -24.03 -2.98 -2.28
N VAL A 31 -23.30 -4.10 -2.35
CA VAL A 31 -23.36 -5.10 -3.42
C VAL A 31 -24.20 -6.29 -2.97
N SER A 32 -24.83 -6.99 -3.91
CA SER A 32 -25.64 -8.16 -3.58
C SER A 32 -24.79 -9.34 -3.07
N GLU A 33 -25.31 -10.14 -2.13
CA GLU A 33 -24.62 -11.34 -1.65
C GLU A 33 -24.25 -12.33 -2.78
N PRO A 34 -25.11 -12.57 -3.79
CA PRO A 34 -24.74 -13.42 -4.93
C PRO A 34 -23.53 -12.91 -5.71
N GLU A 35 -23.41 -11.60 -5.92
CA GLU A 35 -22.27 -11.03 -6.62
C GLU A 35 -20.96 -11.15 -5.81
N ILE A 36 -21.03 -11.07 -4.48
CA ILE A 36 -19.88 -11.37 -3.61
C ILE A 36 -19.54 -12.86 -3.66
N GLN A 37 -20.54 -13.75 -3.65
CA GLN A 37 -20.36 -15.19 -3.76
C GLN A 37 -19.71 -15.58 -5.09
N ASP A 38 -20.15 -15.00 -6.21
CA ASP A 38 -19.56 -15.22 -7.53
C ASP A 38 -18.04 -14.94 -7.52
N VAL A 39 -17.61 -13.87 -6.86
CA VAL A 39 -16.19 -13.53 -6.73
C VAL A 39 -15.43 -14.55 -5.88
N LEU A 40 -16.04 -15.03 -4.78
CA LEU A 40 -15.45 -16.08 -3.95
C LEU A 40 -15.32 -17.40 -4.73
N ASP A 41 -16.25 -17.68 -5.63
CA ASP A 41 -16.25 -18.82 -6.55
C ASP A 41 -15.30 -18.64 -7.75
N GLY A 42 -14.63 -17.48 -7.84
CA GLY A 42 -13.56 -17.22 -8.79
C GLY A 42 -13.97 -16.44 -10.04
N VAL A 43 -15.21 -15.91 -10.08
CA VAL A 43 -15.60 -14.96 -11.13
C VAL A 43 -14.74 -13.69 -11.02
N VAL A 44 -14.24 -13.23 -12.16
CA VAL A 44 -13.40 -12.03 -12.22
C VAL A 44 -14.25 -10.80 -11.84
N PRO A 45 -13.89 -10.08 -10.77
CA PRO A 45 -14.68 -8.94 -10.31
C PRO A 45 -14.59 -7.75 -11.26
N THR A 46 -15.66 -6.96 -11.32
CA THR A 46 -15.68 -5.72 -12.10
C THR A 46 -14.84 -4.62 -11.41
N PRO A 47 -14.28 -3.64 -12.15
CA PRO A 47 -13.56 -2.52 -11.54
C PRO A 47 -14.39 -1.71 -10.52
N SER A 48 -15.70 -1.59 -10.73
CA SER A 48 -16.61 -0.93 -9.78
C SER A 48 -16.69 -1.68 -8.46
N LEU A 49 -16.82 -3.01 -8.52
CA LEU A 49 -16.86 -3.87 -7.35
C LEU A 49 -15.54 -3.79 -6.56
N LEU A 50 -14.40 -3.82 -7.25
CA LEU A 50 -13.09 -3.69 -6.61
C LEU A 50 -12.92 -2.35 -5.87
N ARG A 51 -13.44 -1.25 -6.43
CA ARG A 51 -13.43 0.07 -5.77
C ARG A 51 -14.31 0.11 -4.53
N GLN A 52 -15.44 -0.61 -4.52
CA GLN A 52 -16.34 -0.69 -3.37
C GLN A 52 -15.77 -1.59 -2.27
N LEU A 53 -15.07 -2.67 -2.65
CA LEU A 53 -14.43 -3.59 -1.70
C LEU A 53 -13.33 -2.94 -0.87
N GLY A 54 -12.55 -2.01 -1.45
CA GLY A 54 -11.45 -1.34 -0.73
C GLY A 54 -11.91 -0.72 0.60
N PRO A 55 -12.77 0.31 0.58
CA PRO A 55 -13.28 0.93 1.80
C PRO A 55 -14.03 -0.04 2.72
N ALA A 56 -14.78 -1.00 2.18
CA ALA A 56 -15.48 -2.02 2.97
C ALA A 56 -14.53 -2.91 3.80
N LEU A 57 -13.31 -3.11 3.27
CA LEU A 57 -12.20 -3.80 3.90
C LEU A 57 -11.24 -2.82 4.61
N GLY A 58 -11.51 -1.51 4.68
CA GLY A 58 -10.55 -0.56 5.25
C GLY A 58 -9.19 -0.59 4.54
N LEU A 59 -9.19 -0.92 3.25
CA LEU A 59 -8.03 -0.94 2.38
C LEU A 59 -8.20 0.13 1.30
N HIS A 60 -7.10 0.52 0.68
CA HIS A 60 -7.16 1.37 -0.47
C HIS A 60 -7.61 0.56 -1.72
N ALA A 61 -8.27 1.20 -2.69
CA ALA A 61 -8.92 0.48 -3.79
C ALA A 61 -7.90 -0.23 -4.67
N GLU A 62 -6.84 0.47 -5.08
CA GLU A 62 -5.65 -0.08 -5.77
C GLU A 62 -5.05 -1.32 -5.08
N ASP A 63 -4.99 -1.39 -3.76
CA ASP A 63 -4.53 -2.58 -3.04
C ASP A 63 -5.41 -3.78 -3.39
N ILE A 64 -6.74 -3.60 -3.50
CA ILE A 64 -7.66 -4.64 -3.95
C ILE A 64 -7.43 -5.00 -5.44
N PHE A 65 -7.20 -4.03 -6.33
CA PHE A 65 -6.86 -4.33 -7.72
C PHE A 65 -5.56 -5.15 -7.84
N VAL A 66 -4.56 -4.81 -7.02
CA VAL A 66 -3.30 -5.56 -6.92
C VAL A 66 -3.54 -6.97 -6.42
N PHE A 67 -4.38 -7.16 -5.39
CA PHE A 67 -4.77 -8.48 -4.88
C PHE A 67 -5.54 -9.32 -5.89
N ALA A 68 -6.42 -8.67 -6.65
CA ALA A 68 -7.21 -9.32 -7.67
C ALA A 68 -6.40 -9.71 -8.91
N GLY A 69 -5.12 -9.31 -8.99
CA GLY A 69 -4.29 -9.58 -10.14
C GLY A 69 -4.87 -8.95 -11.41
N VAL A 70 -5.49 -7.77 -11.29
CA VAL A 70 -6.02 -7.04 -12.44
C VAL A 70 -5.22 -5.75 -12.66
N THR A 71 -5.37 -5.15 -13.83
CA THR A 71 -4.76 -3.85 -14.11
C THR A 71 -5.37 -2.79 -13.20
N VAL A 72 -4.52 -2.06 -12.48
CA VAL A 72 -4.94 -0.90 -11.69
C VAL A 72 -5.25 0.25 -12.67
N PRO A 73 -6.46 0.83 -12.61
CA PRO A 73 -6.82 1.99 -13.43
C PRO A 73 -5.84 3.16 -13.26
N ASP A 74 -5.59 3.90 -14.35
CA ASP A 74 -4.64 5.03 -14.35
C ASP A 74 -5.01 6.11 -13.33
N ASP A 75 -6.30 6.36 -13.11
CA ASP A 75 -6.79 7.30 -12.09
C ASP A 75 -6.46 6.87 -10.66
N LEU A 76 -6.03 5.62 -10.43
CA LEU A 76 -5.56 5.13 -9.14
C LEU A 76 -4.03 5.09 -9.03
N ALA A 77 -3.30 5.21 -10.15
CA ALA A 77 -1.84 5.22 -10.16
C ALA A 77 -1.26 6.51 -9.50
N PRO A 78 0.00 6.48 -9.05
CA PRO A 78 0.71 7.70 -8.67
C PRO A 78 0.74 8.73 -9.82
N LEU A 79 0.56 10.01 -9.50
CA LEU A 79 0.46 11.08 -10.50
C LEU A 79 1.77 11.29 -11.27
N ASP A 80 2.89 11.23 -10.54
CA ASP A 80 4.23 11.50 -11.06
C ASP A 80 5.22 10.49 -10.47
N ALA A 81 5.71 9.59 -11.32
CA ALA A 81 6.69 8.58 -10.92
C ALA A 81 8.02 9.21 -10.48
N GLU A 82 8.35 10.42 -10.92
CA GLU A 82 9.58 11.10 -10.52
C GLU A 82 9.51 11.65 -9.08
N ALA A 83 8.32 11.76 -8.50
CA ALA A 83 8.14 12.19 -7.12
C ALA A 83 8.66 11.16 -6.11
N ARG A 84 8.82 9.88 -6.52
CA ARG A 84 9.41 8.80 -5.70
C ARG A 84 10.75 9.14 -5.07
N ARG A 85 11.54 10.00 -5.73
CA ARG A 85 12.86 10.43 -5.24
C ARG A 85 12.78 11.25 -3.96
N TRP A 86 11.65 11.94 -3.74
CA TRP A 86 11.45 12.89 -2.65
C TRP A 86 10.67 12.29 -1.46
N VAL A 87 9.83 11.28 -1.69
CA VAL A 87 9.03 10.64 -0.63
C VAL A 87 9.87 10.23 0.59
N PRO A 88 11.04 9.57 0.45
CA PRO A 88 11.85 9.20 1.61
C PRO A 88 12.41 10.39 2.38
N TYR A 89 12.61 11.54 1.73
CA TYR A 89 13.06 12.77 2.41
C TYR A 89 11.91 13.40 3.22
N VAL A 90 10.68 13.40 2.69
CA VAL A 90 9.51 13.80 3.47
C VAL A 90 9.38 12.93 4.72
N VAL A 91 9.45 11.60 4.58
CA VAL A 91 9.38 10.66 5.72
C VAL A 91 10.51 10.92 6.72
N LYS A 92 11.74 11.08 6.24
CA LYS A 92 12.90 11.42 7.09
C LYS A 92 12.66 12.69 7.89
N HIS A 93 12.08 13.72 7.27
CA HIS A 93 11.81 15.00 7.90
C HIS A 93 10.53 15.02 8.74
N ALA A 94 9.60 14.09 8.56
CA ALA A 94 8.34 14.07 9.27
C ALA A 94 8.31 13.10 10.46
N VAL A 95 9.11 12.04 10.46
CA VAL A 95 9.10 11.00 11.51
C VAL A 95 9.47 11.55 12.89
N GLY A 96 10.35 12.55 12.96
CA GLY A 96 10.77 13.19 14.22
C GLY A 96 9.93 14.40 14.64
N LEU A 97 8.95 14.81 13.83
CA LEU A 97 8.10 15.96 14.16
C LEU A 97 7.08 15.60 15.24
N PRO A 98 6.72 16.55 16.13
CA PRO A 98 5.57 16.40 17.02
C PRO A 98 4.26 16.15 16.25
N PRO A 99 3.25 15.47 16.86
CA PRO A 99 1.98 15.15 16.20
C PRO A 99 1.27 16.34 15.56
N GLU A 100 1.35 17.52 16.19
CA GLU A 100 0.74 18.76 15.70
C GLU A 100 1.40 19.21 14.38
N LYS A 101 2.73 19.10 14.30
CA LYS A 101 3.50 19.46 13.11
C LYS A 101 3.34 18.42 12.00
N ARG A 102 3.19 17.14 12.33
CA ARG A 102 2.81 16.11 11.34
C ARG A 102 1.42 16.37 10.77
N SER A 103 0.47 16.78 11.61
CA SER A 103 -0.88 17.16 11.18
C SER A 103 -0.87 18.40 10.29
N GLU A 104 -0.07 19.42 10.63
CA GLU A 104 0.15 20.62 9.83
C GLU A 104 0.75 20.27 8.45
N LEU A 105 1.78 19.43 8.41
CA LEU A 105 2.39 18.96 7.17
C LEU A 105 1.38 18.18 6.30
N ARG A 106 0.59 17.29 6.90
CA ARG A 106 -0.44 16.54 6.18
C ARG A 106 -1.53 17.46 5.64
N HIS A 107 -1.93 18.49 6.39
CA HIS A 107 -2.86 19.51 5.91
C HIS A 107 -2.29 20.27 4.71
N LEU A 108 -1.01 20.69 4.78
CA LEU A 108 -0.31 21.30 3.65
C LEU A 108 -0.35 20.40 2.42
N VAL A 109 0.07 19.14 2.54
CA VAL A 109 0.08 18.15 1.44
C VAL A 109 -1.31 18.03 0.80
N ARG A 110 -2.38 17.99 1.61
CA ARG A 110 -3.76 17.90 1.13
C ARG A 110 -4.28 19.18 0.48
N SER A 111 -3.74 20.34 0.86
CA SER A 111 -4.10 21.64 0.30
C SER A 111 -3.46 21.94 -1.06
N LEU A 112 -2.40 21.21 -1.42
CA LEU A 112 -1.72 21.39 -2.69
C LEU A 112 -2.64 20.98 -3.85
N PRO A 113 -2.63 21.73 -4.97
CA PRO A 113 -3.51 21.44 -6.10
C PRO A 113 -3.15 20.08 -6.68
N GLN A 114 -4.08 19.14 -6.60
CA GLN A 114 -3.99 17.87 -7.31
C GLN A 114 -4.34 18.18 -8.77
N ARG A 115 -3.35 18.15 -9.66
CA ARG A 115 -3.63 18.36 -11.09
C ARG A 115 -4.61 17.29 -11.54
N GLU A 116 -5.66 17.71 -12.25
CA GLU A 116 -6.47 16.77 -13.03
C GLU A 116 -5.54 15.96 -13.91
N PHE A 117 -5.84 14.67 -14.04
CA PHE A 117 -5.02 13.67 -14.73
C PHE A 117 -4.94 13.97 -16.24
N MET A 118 -4.27 15.05 -16.63
CA MET A 118 -4.03 15.41 -18.02
C MET A 118 -2.71 14.79 -18.44
N GLN A 119 -2.81 13.54 -18.90
CA GLN A 119 -1.79 12.88 -19.73
C GLN A 119 -0.36 12.99 -19.17
N SER A 120 -0.13 12.57 -17.93
CA SER A 120 1.21 12.07 -17.60
C SER A 120 1.50 10.88 -18.53
N PRO A 121 2.76 10.66 -18.97
CA PRO A 121 3.09 9.39 -19.60
C PRO A 121 2.63 8.27 -18.66
N PRO A 122 2.09 7.16 -19.20
CA PRO A 122 1.56 6.09 -18.37
C PRO A 122 2.60 5.77 -17.30
N PHE A 123 2.21 5.80 -16.02
CA PHE A 123 3.01 5.20 -14.97
C PHE A 123 3.41 3.85 -15.54
N PRO A 124 4.73 3.56 -15.71
CA PRO A 124 5.15 2.48 -16.57
C PRO A 124 4.30 1.28 -16.19
N GLN A 125 3.45 0.86 -17.14
CA GLN A 125 2.67 -0.35 -17.02
C GLN A 125 3.75 -1.41 -16.99
N LEU A 126 4.28 -1.64 -15.81
CA LEU A 126 5.25 -2.66 -15.55
C LEU A 126 4.49 -3.89 -15.98
N TYR A 127 5.02 -4.56 -17.01
CA TYR A 127 4.68 -5.91 -17.37
C TYR A 127 5.08 -6.83 -16.20
N ASP A 128 4.52 -6.56 -15.01
CA ASP A 128 4.52 -7.43 -13.88
C ASP A 128 3.31 -8.34 -14.12
N PRO A 129 3.53 -9.63 -14.41
CA PRO A 129 2.42 -10.54 -14.60
C PRO A 129 1.50 -10.47 -13.38
N PRO A 130 0.18 -10.44 -13.58
CA PRO A 130 -0.80 -10.26 -12.51
C PRO A 130 -0.70 -11.33 -11.42
N ALA A 131 -0.16 -12.50 -11.76
CA ALA A 131 0.21 -13.56 -10.82
C ALA A 131 1.73 -13.55 -10.59
N GLY A 132 2.13 -13.30 -9.35
CA GLY A 132 3.52 -13.35 -8.91
C GLY A 132 3.64 -14.04 -7.55
N PRO A 133 4.87 -14.31 -7.07
CA PRO A 133 5.07 -14.79 -5.71
C PRO A 133 4.49 -13.79 -4.69
N PRO A 134 4.17 -14.21 -3.45
CA PRO A 134 3.62 -13.31 -2.42
C PRO A 134 4.42 -12.01 -2.21
N GLY A 135 5.75 -12.07 -2.37
CA GLY A 135 6.60 -10.88 -2.32
C GLY A 135 6.34 -9.87 -3.45
N ALA A 136 5.96 -10.33 -4.65
CA ALA A 136 5.63 -9.46 -5.78
C ALA A 136 4.41 -8.59 -5.48
N LEU A 137 3.39 -9.16 -4.82
CA LEU A 137 2.20 -8.46 -4.38
C LEU A 137 2.58 -7.24 -3.53
N LEU A 138 3.33 -7.47 -2.45
CA LEU A 138 3.68 -6.41 -1.49
C LEU A 138 4.59 -5.34 -2.11
N VAL A 139 5.56 -5.75 -2.94
CA VAL A 139 6.42 -4.82 -3.67
C VAL A 139 5.61 -3.97 -4.65
N ARG A 140 4.59 -4.54 -5.30
CA ARG A 140 3.71 -3.81 -6.20
C ARG A 140 2.86 -2.77 -5.45
N MET A 141 2.36 -3.08 -4.26
CA MET A 141 1.63 -2.12 -3.43
C MET A 141 2.50 -0.91 -3.03
N LEU A 142 3.77 -1.15 -2.66
CA LEU A 142 4.72 -0.07 -2.38
C LEU A 142 4.95 0.84 -3.60
N ARG A 143 4.96 0.28 -4.81
CA ARG A 143 5.05 1.10 -6.04
C ARG A 143 3.84 2.02 -6.20
N TYR A 144 2.63 1.58 -5.82
CA TYR A 144 1.44 2.44 -5.78
C TYR A 144 1.47 3.48 -4.63
N ARG A 145 2.36 3.31 -3.66
CA ARG A 145 2.76 4.35 -2.69
C ARG A 145 3.87 5.29 -3.22
N ASN A 146 4.20 5.18 -4.50
CA ASN A 146 5.30 5.88 -5.16
C ASN A 146 6.67 5.62 -4.52
N LEU A 147 6.90 4.41 -4.01
CA LEU A 147 8.18 3.97 -3.46
C LEU A 147 8.89 3.02 -4.43
N ASP A 148 10.12 3.37 -4.83
CA ASP A 148 11.03 2.42 -5.47
C ASP A 148 11.80 1.58 -4.42
N TRP A 149 12.67 0.67 -4.83
CA TRP A 149 13.41 -0.19 -3.89
C TRP A 149 14.32 0.58 -2.93
N MET A 150 14.92 1.69 -3.37
CA MET A 150 15.81 2.49 -2.53
C MET A 150 14.98 3.33 -1.54
N GLY A 151 13.91 3.95 -2.01
CA GLY A 151 12.97 4.67 -1.18
C GLY A 151 12.30 3.76 -0.16
N THR A 152 11.92 2.55 -0.57
CA THR A 152 11.42 1.50 0.31
C THR A 152 12.42 1.19 1.43
N ALA A 153 13.67 0.89 1.09
CA ALA A 153 14.70 0.56 2.08
C ALA A 153 14.88 1.69 3.13
N ARG A 154 14.88 2.95 2.67
CA ARG A 154 14.99 4.11 3.56
C ARG A 154 13.75 4.27 4.44
N THR A 155 12.55 4.18 3.86
CA THR A 155 11.29 4.30 4.59
C THR A 155 11.14 3.20 5.63
N PHE A 156 11.47 1.96 5.30
CA PHE A 156 11.44 0.84 6.26
C PHE A 156 12.39 1.11 7.43
N LEU A 157 13.64 1.48 7.16
CA LEU A 157 14.59 1.81 8.22
C LEU A 157 14.07 2.93 9.14
N LEU A 158 13.45 3.97 8.57
CA LEU A 158 12.94 5.11 9.33
C LEU A 158 11.70 4.77 10.17
N LEU A 159 10.80 3.91 9.67
CA LEU A 159 9.53 3.61 10.32
C LEU A 159 9.57 2.38 11.24
N THR A 160 10.46 1.43 10.98
CA THR A 160 10.53 0.16 11.73
C THR A 160 11.86 -0.03 12.47
N GLY A 161 12.85 0.81 12.19
CA GLY A 161 14.20 0.67 12.74
C GLY A 161 15.00 -0.51 12.17
N ARG A 162 14.40 -1.34 11.30
CA ARG A 162 15.07 -2.50 10.69
C ARG A 162 15.64 -2.16 9.33
N TYR A 163 16.90 -2.50 9.13
CA TYR A 163 17.56 -2.32 7.85
C TYR A 163 17.32 -3.53 6.94
N TRP A 164 16.81 -3.27 5.73
CA TRP A 164 16.82 -4.20 4.61
C TRP A 164 17.47 -3.54 3.40
N SER A 165 18.33 -4.28 2.70
CA SER A 165 18.94 -3.77 1.47
C SER A 165 17.90 -3.61 0.37
N ALA A 166 18.06 -2.62 -0.51
CA ALA A 166 17.20 -2.43 -1.68
C ALA A 166 17.08 -3.71 -2.54
N ALA A 167 18.18 -4.48 -2.65
CA ALA A 167 18.22 -5.76 -3.35
C ALA A 167 17.32 -6.83 -2.71
N THR A 168 17.08 -6.78 -1.39
CA THR A 168 16.17 -7.73 -0.71
C THR A 168 14.76 -7.61 -1.27
N TYR A 169 14.25 -6.39 -1.46
CA TYR A 169 12.91 -6.18 -2.05
C TYR A 169 12.85 -6.65 -3.51
N GLY A 170 13.90 -6.40 -4.29
CA GLY A 170 13.99 -6.92 -5.66
C GLY A 170 13.97 -8.45 -5.72
N MET A 171 14.73 -9.13 -4.85
CA MET A 171 14.77 -10.60 -4.80
C MET A 171 13.46 -11.20 -4.29
N VAL A 172 12.84 -10.61 -3.26
CA VAL A 172 11.54 -11.06 -2.73
C VAL A 172 10.43 -10.84 -3.74
N GLY A 173 10.40 -9.67 -4.40
CA GLY A 173 9.48 -9.38 -5.49
C GLY A 173 9.61 -10.35 -6.66
N ALA A 174 10.84 -10.76 -6.99
CA ALA A 174 11.11 -11.74 -8.03
C ALA A 174 10.91 -13.20 -7.58
N GLY A 175 10.55 -13.46 -6.31
CA GLY A 175 10.42 -14.82 -5.76
C GLY A 175 11.74 -15.57 -5.63
N ARG A 176 12.88 -14.87 -5.72
CA ARG A 176 14.23 -15.41 -5.57
C ARG A 176 14.69 -15.48 -4.12
N LYS A 177 13.96 -14.81 -3.22
CA LYS A 177 14.15 -14.86 -1.77
C LYS A 177 12.79 -15.00 -1.11
N GLU A 178 12.71 -15.84 -0.09
CA GLU A 178 11.49 -16.02 0.68
C GLU A 178 11.11 -14.76 1.45
N LEU A 179 9.80 -14.54 1.55
CA LEU A 179 9.23 -13.47 2.35
C LEU A 179 9.23 -13.90 3.82
N SER A 180 10.07 -13.29 4.65
CA SER A 180 10.16 -13.62 6.09
C SER A 180 9.05 -12.96 6.91
N ARG A 181 8.82 -13.47 8.12
CA ARG A 181 7.82 -12.92 9.08
C ARG A 181 8.10 -11.46 9.43
N ASP A 182 9.36 -11.15 9.76
CA ASP A 182 9.78 -9.76 10.06
C ASP A 182 9.50 -8.84 8.88
N LEU A 183 9.78 -9.31 7.66
CA LEU A 183 9.56 -8.52 6.46
C LEU A 183 8.06 -8.27 6.22
N VAL A 184 7.19 -9.25 6.46
CA VAL A 184 5.72 -9.05 6.43
C VAL A 184 5.26 -8.00 7.44
N ALA A 185 5.80 -8.02 8.67
CA ALA A 185 5.47 -7.01 9.69
C ALA A 185 5.91 -5.60 9.27
N ASP A 186 7.11 -5.47 8.71
CA ASP A 186 7.61 -4.18 8.23
C ASP A 186 6.81 -3.68 7.01
N PHE A 187 6.41 -4.57 6.09
CA PHE A 187 5.48 -4.24 5.02
C PHE A 187 4.14 -3.74 5.56
N GLY A 188 3.58 -4.40 6.58
CA GLY A 188 2.33 -3.97 7.21
C GLY A 188 2.41 -2.56 7.77
N THR A 189 3.52 -2.25 8.43
CA THR A 189 3.79 -0.91 8.97
C THR A 189 3.77 0.17 7.88
N VAL A 190 4.49 -0.05 6.78
CA VAL A 190 4.67 0.95 5.71
C VAL A 190 3.45 1.04 4.78
N LEU A 191 2.72 -0.06 4.60
CA LEU A 191 1.50 -0.09 3.78
C LEU A 191 0.25 0.38 4.54
N GLY A 192 0.29 0.38 5.87
CA GLY A 192 -0.86 0.68 6.73
C GLY A 192 -1.86 -0.46 6.83
N ILE A 193 -1.40 -1.67 6.58
CA ILE A 193 -2.24 -2.87 6.57
C ILE A 193 -1.80 -3.74 7.73
N PRO A 194 -2.73 -4.21 8.58
CA PRO A 194 -2.38 -5.08 9.69
C PRO A 194 -1.50 -6.26 9.23
N ALA A 195 -0.40 -6.51 9.93
CA ALA A 195 0.53 -7.59 9.56
C ALA A 195 -0.18 -8.95 9.49
N GLY A 196 -1.19 -9.17 10.35
CA GLY A 196 -2.04 -10.36 10.33
C GLY A 196 -2.84 -10.54 9.04
N ASP A 197 -3.26 -9.45 8.40
CA ASP A 197 -3.96 -9.48 7.11
C ASP A 197 -2.98 -9.80 5.99
N LEU A 198 -1.81 -9.15 5.97
CA LEU A 198 -0.76 -9.46 4.99
C LEU A 198 -0.26 -10.90 5.13
N ALA A 199 -0.13 -11.40 6.36
CA ALA A 199 0.19 -12.78 6.66
C ALA A 199 -0.85 -13.76 6.07
N ALA A 200 -2.14 -13.49 6.25
CA ALA A 200 -3.22 -14.29 5.67
C ALA A 200 -3.15 -14.30 4.13
N LEU A 201 -2.93 -13.13 3.53
CA LEU A 201 -2.83 -12.97 2.07
C LEU A 201 -1.59 -13.66 1.48
N THR A 202 -0.47 -13.61 2.19
CA THR A 202 0.82 -14.17 1.72
C THR A 202 1.05 -15.63 2.12
N GLY A 203 0.21 -16.17 3.02
CA GLY A 203 0.36 -17.52 3.56
C GLY A 203 1.49 -17.67 4.58
N ILE A 204 1.99 -16.55 5.14
CA ILE A 204 3.05 -16.54 6.15
C ILE A 204 2.41 -16.60 7.55
N THR A 205 2.79 -17.57 8.36
CA THR A 205 2.35 -17.63 9.77
C THR A 205 3.14 -16.64 10.63
N LEU A 206 2.46 -15.73 11.33
CA LEU A 206 3.07 -14.91 12.37
C LEU A 206 2.99 -15.63 13.72
N SER A 207 4.00 -15.46 14.56
CA SER A 207 4.05 -16.09 15.90
C SER A 207 3.41 -15.25 17.00
N GLU A 208 3.18 -13.97 16.75
CA GLU A 208 2.65 -13.01 17.73
C GLU A 208 1.45 -12.28 17.14
N GLU A 209 0.53 -11.86 18.02
CA GLU A 209 -0.57 -10.99 17.62
C GLU A 209 -0.01 -9.66 17.07
N PRO A 210 -0.59 -9.11 16.00
CA PRO A 210 -0.08 -7.89 15.40
C PRO A 210 -0.07 -6.75 16.42
N HIS A 211 1.10 -6.16 16.66
CA HIS A 211 1.18 -4.92 17.43
C HIS A 211 0.38 -3.82 16.72
N THR A 212 -0.38 -3.05 17.50
CA THR A 212 -0.98 -1.82 17.00
C THR A 212 0.14 -0.94 16.43
N PRO A 213 0.01 -0.42 15.20
CA PRO A 213 1.03 0.45 14.62
C PRO A 213 1.31 1.62 15.54
N GLU A 214 2.59 1.98 15.72
CA GLU A 214 2.91 3.19 16.47
C GLU A 214 2.26 4.41 15.80
N PRO A 215 1.73 5.39 16.57
CA PRO A 215 1.02 6.54 16.01
C PRO A 215 1.82 7.28 14.93
N THR A 216 3.14 7.40 15.12
CA THR A 216 4.04 8.01 14.13
C THR A 216 4.06 7.22 12.82
N ALA A 217 4.11 5.89 12.87
CA ALA A 217 4.10 5.07 11.66
C ALA A 217 2.74 5.17 10.93
N ALA A 218 1.63 5.20 11.67
CA ALA A 218 0.31 5.42 11.10
C ALA A 218 0.22 6.78 10.38
N ASP A 219 0.66 7.87 11.02
CA ASP A 219 0.73 9.21 10.42
C ASP A 219 1.57 9.23 9.13
N MET A 220 2.71 8.51 9.13
CA MET A 220 3.62 8.47 7.99
C MET A 220 3.05 7.67 6.81
N THR A 221 2.38 6.55 7.07
CA THR A 221 1.70 5.80 6.01
C THR A 221 0.63 6.64 5.33
N ASP A 222 -0.16 7.33 6.14
CA ASP A 222 -1.18 8.25 5.70
C ASP A 222 -0.61 9.42 4.88
N LEU A 223 0.53 9.97 5.31
CA LEU A 223 1.26 11.01 4.58
C LEU A 223 1.79 10.48 3.24
N ILE A 224 2.44 9.31 3.24
CA ILE A 224 2.94 8.64 2.02
C ILE A 224 1.80 8.42 1.02
N TRP A 225 0.62 8.03 1.53
CA TRP A 225 -0.57 7.86 0.73
C TRP A 225 -1.00 9.17 0.05
N ASP A 226 -1.07 10.27 0.79
CA ASP A 226 -1.48 11.56 0.26
C ASP A 226 -0.44 12.11 -0.76
N LEU A 227 0.86 11.88 -0.56
CA LEU A 227 1.94 12.34 -1.45
C LEU A 227 1.86 11.76 -2.88
N ARG A 228 1.28 10.57 -3.07
CA ARG A 228 1.24 9.90 -4.38
C ARG A 228 0.47 10.70 -5.45
N ARG A 229 -0.37 11.64 -5.02
CA ARG A 229 -1.20 12.50 -5.88
C ARG A 229 -0.52 13.83 -6.24
N LEU A 230 0.74 14.00 -5.84
CA LEU A 230 1.50 15.22 -6.07
C LEU A 230 2.57 15.02 -7.15
N THR A 231 2.95 16.11 -7.79
CA THR A 231 4.09 16.14 -8.71
C THR A 231 5.42 16.10 -7.96
N ALA A 232 6.53 15.81 -8.66
CA ALA A 232 7.85 15.78 -8.04
C ALA A 232 8.22 17.12 -7.36
N ASP A 233 7.86 18.25 -7.96
CA ASP A 233 8.09 19.57 -7.37
C ASP A 233 7.24 19.81 -6.11
N GLN A 234 5.99 19.35 -6.09
CA GLN A 234 5.13 19.45 -4.93
C GLN A 234 5.62 18.58 -3.76
N VAL A 235 6.07 17.35 -4.04
CA VAL A 235 6.66 16.48 -3.00
C VAL A 235 7.99 17.05 -2.50
N ARG A 236 8.79 17.65 -3.37
CA ARG A 236 10.00 18.40 -2.97
C ARG A 236 9.65 19.56 -2.04
N HIS A 237 8.65 20.36 -2.39
CA HIS A 237 8.19 21.45 -1.54
C HIS A 237 7.69 20.96 -0.17
N ALA A 238 6.92 19.86 -0.14
CA ALA A 238 6.50 19.24 1.11
C ALA A 238 7.70 18.75 1.95
N SER A 239 8.76 18.25 1.32
CA SER A 239 10.00 17.86 2.01
C SER A 239 10.72 19.06 2.61
N GLU A 240 10.80 20.17 1.88
CA GLU A 240 11.41 21.42 2.35
C GLU A 240 10.61 22.01 3.53
N ALA A 241 9.27 21.97 3.46
CA ALA A 241 8.38 22.37 4.55
C ALA A 241 8.54 21.48 5.79
N ALA A 242 8.61 20.16 5.61
CA ALA A 242 8.85 19.24 6.72
C ALA A 242 10.20 19.53 7.41
N ALA A 243 11.24 19.85 6.63
CA ALA A 243 12.54 20.20 7.17
C ALA A 243 12.52 21.53 7.96
N SER A 244 11.74 22.52 7.55
CA SER A 244 11.63 23.81 8.25
C SER A 244 10.79 23.74 9.53
N MET A 245 9.92 22.74 9.66
CA MET A 245 9.15 22.48 10.89
C MET A 245 9.99 21.85 12.00
N TRP A 246 11.19 21.38 11.69
CA TRP A 246 12.08 20.78 12.69
C TRP A 246 12.59 21.88 13.63
N PRO A 247 12.41 21.75 14.96
CA PRO A 247 12.98 22.71 15.89
C PRO A 247 14.51 22.70 15.77
N MET A 248 15.11 23.88 15.63
CA MET A 248 16.56 24.08 15.83
C MET A 248 16.96 23.70 17.25
#